data_AF-A0A261SIP0-F1
#
_entry.id   AF-A0A261SIP0-F1
#
_cell.length_a   1.000
_cell.length_b   1.000
_cell.length_c   1.000
_cell.angle_alpha   90.00
_cell.angle_beta   90.00
_cell.angle_gamma   90.00
#
_symmetry.space_group_name_H-M   'P 1'
#
loop_
_entity.id
_entity.type
_entity.pdbx_description
1 polymer ?
#
loop_
_entity_poly.entity_id
_entity_poly.type
_entity_poly.pdbx_seq_one_letter_code
_entity_poly.pdbx_strand_id
1 'polypeptide(L)'
;MMMITEIVDTQFADIRLPCAHDGKTIQVSMVPLCAAMHLDSEQELRRIALDEDLGSHLKPLPYAPPLSGSNALPMGAVALWLHRLAQQTTDVGQRHRLVVLQQEGFATLLDQWSRLLQGNGADDEVAALKRQFKRMQAQIDAMDISLRQAETFIEREIIRAQLSQLCDFPVGPRSKQSVALDQFWRLVFARITDGAEINHARRSDRFLALNFRHLRNVLGEDDKSVMLTPELRNELKRSRYPHFLGVRVVNSRISRKSLRCWVFNLH
;
A
#
# COMPACT_ATOMS: atom_id res chain seq x y z
N MET A 1 13.36 -14.17 -3.93
CA MET A 1 12.02 -13.84 -4.44
C MET A 1 12.21 -13.51 -5.91
N MET A 2 11.72 -14.35 -6.84
CA MET A 2 11.80 -14.05 -8.27
C MET A 2 11.02 -12.75 -8.51
N MET A 3 11.67 -11.72 -9.05
CA MET A 3 10.93 -10.58 -9.59
C MET A 3 10.12 -11.13 -10.76
N ILE A 4 8.79 -11.09 -10.64
CA ILE A 4 7.91 -11.29 -11.80
C ILE A 4 7.95 -9.97 -12.55
N THR A 5 9.06 -9.70 -13.25
CA THR A 5 9.13 -8.65 -14.27
C THR A 5 8.44 -9.19 -15.51
N GLU A 6 7.14 -9.44 -15.39
CA GLU A 6 6.29 -9.76 -16.53
C GLU A 6 5.79 -8.43 -17.09
N ILE A 7 6.07 -8.21 -18.36
CA ILE A 7 5.57 -7.06 -19.09
C ILE A 7 4.30 -7.51 -19.78
N VAL A 8 3.20 -6.85 -19.46
CA VAL A 8 1.88 -7.22 -19.96
C VAL A 8 1.22 -6.00 -20.54
N ASP A 9 0.86 -6.08 -21.82
CA ASP A 9 -0.05 -5.13 -22.44
C ASP A 9 -1.43 -5.29 -21.77
N THR A 10 -1.75 -4.33 -20.91
CA THR A 10 -2.96 -4.33 -20.10
C THR A 10 -3.94 -3.32 -20.66
N GLN A 11 -5.23 -3.66 -20.64
CA GLN A 11 -6.27 -2.69 -20.91
C GLN A 11 -6.41 -1.72 -19.73
N PHE A 12 -6.25 -0.43 -20.02
CA PHE A 12 -6.45 0.67 -19.09
C PHE A 12 -7.45 1.62 -19.74
N ALA A 13 -8.75 1.47 -19.39
CA ALA A 13 -9.86 2.19 -20.03
C ALA A 13 -9.84 2.05 -21.56
N ASP A 14 -9.87 0.80 -22.02
CA ASP A 14 -9.78 0.42 -23.44
C ASP A 14 -8.49 0.82 -24.18
N ILE A 15 -7.51 1.40 -23.48
CA ILE A 15 -6.18 1.70 -24.03
C ILE A 15 -5.22 0.57 -23.65
N ARG A 16 -4.47 0.06 -24.63
CA ARG A 16 -3.41 -0.92 -24.36
C ARG A 16 -2.18 -0.20 -23.83
N LEU A 17 -1.90 -0.38 -22.54
CA LEU A 17 -0.73 0.19 -21.88
C LEU A 17 0.20 -0.93 -21.42
N PRO A 18 1.48 -0.87 -21.82
CA PRO A 18 2.51 -1.69 -21.23
C PRO A 18 2.60 -1.42 -19.71
N CYS A 19 2.45 -2.48 -18.92
CA CYS A 19 2.59 -2.44 -17.47
C CYS A 19 3.58 -3.50 -16.99
N ALA A 20 4.23 -3.27 -15.86
CA ALA A 20 5.11 -4.24 -15.21
C ALA A 20 4.81 -4.34 -13.70
N HIS A 21 5.24 -5.43 -13.07
CA HIS A 21 5.17 -5.59 -11.62
C HIS A 21 6.58 -5.66 -11.03
N ASP A 22 6.88 -4.83 -10.04
CA ASP A 22 8.23 -4.76 -9.43
C ASP A 22 8.38 -5.64 -8.17
N GLY A 23 7.42 -6.54 -7.93
CA GLY A 23 7.31 -7.35 -6.72
C GLY A 23 6.53 -6.67 -5.59
N LYS A 24 6.14 -5.40 -5.74
CA LYS A 24 5.31 -4.68 -4.76
C LYS A 24 4.13 -3.95 -5.41
N THR A 25 4.37 -3.27 -6.51
CA THR A 25 3.44 -2.32 -7.15
C THR A 25 3.33 -2.61 -8.65
N ILE A 26 2.21 -2.17 -9.25
CA ILE A 26 2.07 -2.14 -10.71
C ILE A 26 2.68 -0.83 -11.20
N GLN A 27 3.63 -0.93 -12.11
CA GLN A 27 4.29 0.15 -12.83
C GLN A 27 3.61 0.35 -14.19
N VAL A 28 3.14 1.56 -14.46
CA VAL A 28 2.42 1.92 -15.70
C VAL A 28 3.31 2.79 -16.57
N SER A 29 3.50 2.40 -17.83
CA SER A 29 4.31 3.16 -18.79
C SER A 29 3.68 4.51 -19.11
N MET A 30 4.46 5.59 -18.93
CA MET A 30 3.95 6.95 -19.06
C MET A 30 3.86 7.42 -20.51
N VAL A 31 4.80 7.04 -21.38
CA VAL A 31 4.80 7.50 -22.79
C VAL A 31 3.50 7.09 -23.52
N PRO A 32 3.08 5.81 -23.50
CA PRO A 32 1.83 5.40 -24.14
C PRO A 32 0.59 6.01 -23.47
N LEU A 33 0.64 6.24 -22.15
CA LEU A 33 -0.44 6.88 -21.40
C LEU A 33 -0.61 8.36 -21.80
N CYS A 34 0.49 9.11 -21.90
CA CYS A 34 0.47 10.49 -22.38
C CYS A 34 -0.04 10.57 -23.82
N ALA A 35 0.40 9.67 -24.71
CA ALA A 35 -0.08 9.61 -26.08
C ALA A 35 -1.59 9.36 -26.16
N ALA A 36 -2.12 8.44 -25.35
CA ALA A 36 -3.55 8.17 -25.29
C ALA A 36 -4.39 9.34 -24.73
N MET A 37 -3.73 10.21 -23.95
CA MET A 37 -4.27 11.47 -23.43
C MET A 37 -4.09 12.66 -24.38
N HIS A 38 -3.48 12.47 -25.55
CA HIS A 38 -3.12 13.54 -26.48
C HIS A 38 -2.22 14.60 -25.83
N LEU A 39 -1.27 14.16 -25.01
CA LEU A 39 -0.27 14.99 -24.35
C LEU A 39 1.11 14.76 -24.96
N ASP A 40 1.95 15.80 -24.93
CA ASP A 40 3.36 15.67 -25.25
C ASP A 40 4.06 14.88 -24.13
N SER A 41 4.46 13.65 -24.46
CA SER A 41 5.11 12.76 -23.49
C SER A 41 6.44 13.29 -22.98
N GLU A 42 7.23 14.01 -23.79
CA GLU A 42 8.50 14.55 -23.31
C GLU A 42 8.28 15.69 -22.32
N GLN A 43 7.35 16.59 -22.65
CA GLN A 43 7.02 17.70 -21.77
C GLN A 43 6.46 17.20 -20.43
N GLU A 44 5.55 16.24 -20.47
CA GLU A 44 4.95 15.66 -19.26
C GLU A 44 5.98 14.90 -18.42
N LEU A 45 6.86 14.11 -19.03
CA LEU A 45 7.92 13.43 -18.28
C LEU A 45 8.89 14.41 -17.60
N ARG A 46 9.22 15.53 -18.26
CA ARG A 46 10.03 16.59 -17.64
C ARG A 46 9.30 17.24 -16.46
N ARG A 47 8.00 17.50 -16.59
CA ARG A 47 7.18 18.05 -15.49
C ARG A 47 7.13 17.09 -14.30
N ILE A 48 6.90 15.81 -14.56
CA ILE A 48 6.87 14.76 -13.53
C ILE A 48 8.23 14.63 -12.84
N ALA A 49 9.33 14.66 -13.60
CA ALA A 49 10.68 14.55 -13.03
C ALA A 49 11.06 15.72 -12.13
N LEU A 50 10.48 16.91 -12.36
CA LEU A 50 10.67 18.11 -11.54
C LEU A 50 9.68 18.22 -10.37
N ASP A 51 8.64 17.40 -10.35
CA ASP A 51 7.65 17.37 -9.28
C ASP A 51 8.24 16.67 -8.04
N GLU A 52 8.24 17.36 -6.89
CA GLU A 52 8.84 16.85 -5.65
C GLU A 52 8.16 15.56 -5.14
N ASP A 53 6.88 15.36 -5.48
CA ASP A 53 6.09 14.24 -4.99
C ASP A 53 6.05 13.08 -5.99
N LEU A 54 6.13 13.36 -7.30
CA LEU A 54 6.08 12.33 -8.35
C LEU A 54 7.46 11.93 -8.87
N GLY A 55 8.43 12.84 -8.89
CA GLY A 55 9.73 12.63 -9.53
C GLY A 55 10.52 11.47 -8.92
N SER A 56 10.42 11.29 -7.60
CA SER A 56 11.06 10.16 -6.89
C SER A 56 10.49 8.79 -7.24
N HIS A 57 9.25 8.75 -7.76
CA HIS A 57 8.58 7.53 -8.19
C HIS A 57 8.78 7.22 -9.68
N LEU A 58 9.28 8.17 -10.47
CA LEU A 58 9.54 7.99 -11.89
C LEU A 58 10.76 7.08 -12.08
N LYS A 59 10.53 5.88 -12.61
CA LYS A 59 11.59 4.88 -12.81
C LYS A 59 11.61 4.43 -14.27
N PRO A 60 12.79 4.15 -14.85
CA PRO A 60 12.84 3.48 -16.11
C PRO A 60 12.22 2.08 -15.96
N LEU A 61 11.32 1.71 -16.86
CA LEU A 61 10.84 0.35 -16.91
C LEU A 61 11.96 -0.57 -17.41
N PRO A 62 12.16 -1.74 -16.80
CA PRO A 62 13.17 -2.70 -17.22
C PRO A 62 12.70 -3.42 -18.49
N TYR A 63 12.69 -2.71 -19.62
CA TYR A 63 12.29 -3.21 -20.93
C TYR A 63 13.44 -3.87 -21.70
N ALA A 64 13.10 -4.91 -22.49
CA ALA A 64 13.79 -5.21 -23.74
C ALA A 64 13.18 -4.35 -24.88
N PRO A 65 13.90 -4.09 -26.00
CA PRO A 65 13.38 -3.33 -27.14
C PRO A 65 12.03 -3.88 -27.63
N PRO A 66 11.07 -3.02 -28.05
CA PRO A 66 11.21 -1.63 -28.51
C PRO A 66 10.91 -0.54 -27.46
N LEU A 67 10.61 -0.91 -26.21
CA LEU A 67 10.23 0.04 -25.15
C LEU A 67 11.42 0.47 -24.25
N SER A 68 12.65 0.17 -24.68
CA SER A 68 13.89 0.54 -24.00
C SER A 68 13.90 2.04 -23.70
N GLY A 69 13.81 2.42 -22.42
CA GLY A 69 13.85 3.82 -21.99
C GLY A 69 12.49 4.48 -21.73
N SER A 70 11.37 3.77 -21.80
CA SER A 70 10.10 4.31 -21.28
C SER A 70 10.13 4.40 -19.76
N ASN A 71 9.76 5.56 -19.22
CA ASN A 71 9.59 5.75 -17.79
C ASN A 71 8.20 5.30 -17.34
N ALA A 72 8.11 4.80 -16.12
CA ALA A 72 6.85 4.47 -15.47
C ALA A 72 6.70 5.12 -14.11
N LEU A 73 5.44 5.20 -13.73
CA LEU A 73 5.02 5.50 -12.38
C LEU A 73 4.30 4.28 -11.77
N PRO A 74 4.42 4.06 -10.46
CA PRO A 74 3.52 3.15 -9.77
C PRO A 74 2.09 3.66 -9.91
N MET A 75 1.13 2.74 -9.98
CA MET A 75 -0.28 3.06 -10.21
C MET A 75 -0.87 4.09 -9.22
N GLY A 76 -0.39 4.12 -7.97
CA GLY A 76 -0.76 5.16 -7.00
C GLY A 76 -0.24 6.55 -7.40
N ALA A 77 1.00 6.66 -7.87
CA ALA A 77 1.55 7.90 -8.41
C ALA A 77 0.85 8.34 -9.71
N VAL A 78 0.42 7.39 -10.56
CA VAL A 78 -0.42 7.70 -11.73
C VAL A 78 -1.74 8.33 -11.29
N ALA A 79 -2.35 7.85 -10.20
CA ALA A 79 -3.58 8.47 -9.67
C ALA A 79 -3.36 9.92 -9.22
N LEU A 80 -2.26 10.20 -8.52
CA LEU A 80 -1.87 11.56 -8.14
C LEU A 80 -1.61 12.45 -9.37
N TRP A 81 -0.89 11.94 -10.37
CA TRP A 81 -0.65 12.66 -11.62
C TRP A 81 -1.94 12.98 -12.36
N LEU A 82 -2.84 12.01 -12.55
CA LEU A 82 -4.15 12.23 -13.19
C LEU A 82 -5.00 13.22 -12.40
N HIS A 83 -4.96 13.17 -11.05
CA HIS A 83 -5.65 14.14 -10.20
C HIS A 83 -5.15 15.57 -10.46
N ARG A 84 -3.83 15.80 -10.45
CA ARG A 84 -3.23 17.11 -10.70
C ARG A 84 -3.48 17.60 -12.13
N LEU A 85 -3.41 16.70 -13.11
CA LEU A 85 -3.70 17.00 -14.51
C LEU A 85 -5.16 17.43 -14.71
N ALA A 86 -6.10 16.81 -14.00
CA ALA A 86 -7.52 17.18 -14.04
C ALA A 86 -7.79 18.60 -13.52
N GLN A 87 -6.99 19.07 -12.56
CA GLN A 87 -7.10 20.43 -12.04
C GLN A 87 -6.52 21.49 -12.99
N GLN A 88 -5.54 21.13 -13.82
CA GLN A 88 -4.88 22.05 -14.77
C GLN A 88 -5.60 22.12 -16.11
N THR A 89 -6.26 21.04 -16.51
CA THR A 89 -6.94 20.93 -17.81
C THR A 89 -8.23 21.74 -17.85
N THR A 90 -8.37 22.59 -18.86
CA THR A 90 -9.61 23.31 -19.19
C THR A 90 -10.39 22.67 -20.33
N ASP A 91 -9.75 21.81 -21.13
CA ASP A 91 -10.38 21.11 -22.25
C ASP A 91 -11.40 20.05 -21.79
N VAL A 92 -12.60 20.11 -22.35
CA VAL A 92 -13.72 19.23 -21.98
C VAL A 92 -13.45 17.79 -22.43
N GLY A 93 -12.83 17.60 -23.60
CA GLY A 93 -12.50 16.27 -24.12
C GLY A 93 -11.47 15.55 -23.26
N GLN A 94 -10.41 16.25 -22.85
CA GLN A 94 -9.40 15.75 -21.93
C GLN A 94 -9.99 15.46 -20.55
N ARG A 95 -10.85 16.32 -20.00
CA ARG A 95 -11.56 16.04 -18.72
C ARG A 95 -12.37 14.76 -18.79
N HIS A 96 -13.12 14.55 -19.87
CA HIS A 96 -13.87 13.31 -20.06
C HIS A 96 -12.95 12.09 -20.07
N ARG A 97 -11.83 12.14 -20.82
CA ARG A 97 -10.83 11.07 -20.84
C ARG A 97 -10.24 10.80 -19.46
N LEU A 98 -9.89 11.83 -18.71
CA LEU A 98 -9.37 11.70 -17.34
C LEU A 98 -10.36 10.97 -16.43
N VAL A 99 -11.64 11.33 -16.51
CA VAL A 99 -12.70 10.69 -15.71
C VAL A 99 -12.80 9.20 -16.06
N VAL A 100 -12.82 8.85 -17.36
CA VAL A 100 -12.87 7.45 -17.79
C VAL A 100 -11.64 6.68 -17.28
N LEU A 101 -10.43 7.24 -17.41
CA LEU A 101 -9.22 6.59 -16.89
C LEU A 101 -9.24 6.39 -15.37
N GLN A 102 -9.71 7.40 -14.63
CA GLN A 102 -9.77 7.35 -13.17
C GLN A 102 -10.85 6.39 -12.65
N GLN A 103 -11.97 6.26 -13.36
CA GLN A 103 -13.10 5.43 -12.92
C GLN A 103 -13.00 3.98 -13.43
N GLU A 104 -12.59 3.79 -14.68
CA GLU A 104 -12.58 2.49 -15.36
C GLU A 104 -11.16 1.95 -15.51
N GLY A 105 -10.19 2.80 -15.85
CA GLY A 105 -8.82 2.37 -16.15
C GLY A 105 -8.15 1.61 -15.01
N PHE A 106 -8.21 2.16 -13.80
CA PHE A 106 -7.66 1.47 -12.63
C PHE A 106 -8.40 0.18 -12.27
N ALA A 107 -9.72 0.14 -12.45
CA ALA A 107 -10.51 -1.06 -12.15
C ALA A 107 -10.14 -2.22 -13.10
N THR A 108 -9.99 -1.93 -14.40
CA THR A 108 -9.58 -2.90 -15.42
C THR A 108 -8.14 -3.39 -15.19
N LEU A 109 -7.23 -2.47 -14.87
CA LEU A 109 -5.83 -2.81 -14.54
C LEU A 109 -5.74 -3.73 -13.32
N LEU A 110 -6.49 -3.42 -12.26
CA LEU A 110 -6.55 -4.25 -11.05
C LEU A 110 -7.13 -5.63 -11.31
N ASP A 111 -8.18 -5.75 -12.13
CA ASP A 111 -8.74 -7.06 -12.53
C ASP A 111 -7.71 -7.92 -13.23
N GLN A 112 -7.04 -7.37 -14.24
CA GLN A 112 -6.07 -8.11 -15.05
C GLN A 112 -4.89 -8.58 -14.19
N TRP A 113 -4.29 -7.69 -13.42
CA TRP A 113 -3.15 -8.04 -12.57
C TRP A 113 -3.54 -8.96 -11.40
N SER A 114 -4.74 -8.82 -10.85
CA SER A 114 -5.20 -9.77 -9.83
C SER A 114 -5.36 -11.18 -10.38
N ARG A 115 -5.88 -11.33 -11.61
CA ARG A 115 -5.96 -12.65 -12.28
C ARG A 115 -4.59 -13.24 -12.56
N LEU A 116 -3.64 -12.43 -13.03
CA LEU A 116 -2.26 -12.86 -13.29
C LEU A 116 -1.54 -13.31 -12.01
N LEU A 117 -1.73 -12.58 -10.91
CA LEU A 117 -1.01 -12.81 -9.66
C LEU A 117 -1.64 -13.89 -8.76
N GLN A 118 -2.95 -14.11 -8.83
CA GLN A 118 -3.68 -15.03 -7.93
C GLN A 118 -4.23 -16.29 -8.61
N GLY A 119 -4.27 -16.35 -9.94
CA GLY A 119 -4.99 -17.39 -10.69
C GLY A 119 -6.53 -17.24 -10.60
N ASN A 120 -7.28 -18.19 -11.18
CA ASN A 120 -8.75 -18.14 -11.34
C ASN A 120 -9.59 -18.17 -10.03
N GLY A 121 -9.00 -17.88 -8.86
CA GLY A 121 -9.52 -18.33 -7.57
C GLY A 121 -10.13 -17.31 -6.61
N ALA A 122 -10.22 -16.01 -6.89
CA ALA A 122 -10.68 -15.07 -5.84
C ALA A 122 -11.26 -13.73 -6.34
N ASP A 123 -12.47 -13.76 -6.91
CA ASP A 123 -13.22 -12.53 -7.26
C ASP A 123 -13.45 -11.60 -6.05
N ASP A 124 -13.58 -12.16 -4.84
CA ASP A 124 -13.72 -11.39 -3.60
C ASP A 124 -12.45 -10.61 -3.23
N GLU A 125 -11.26 -11.15 -3.51
CA GLU A 125 -9.99 -10.47 -3.27
C GLU A 125 -9.80 -9.30 -4.24
N VAL A 126 -10.19 -9.49 -5.50
CA VAL A 126 -10.19 -8.45 -6.53
C VAL A 126 -11.10 -7.29 -6.13
N ALA A 127 -12.34 -7.59 -5.70
CA ALA A 127 -13.28 -6.58 -5.23
C ALA A 127 -12.76 -5.84 -3.98
N ALA A 128 -12.11 -6.54 -3.06
CA ALA A 128 -11.47 -5.92 -1.90
C ALA A 128 -10.31 -4.99 -2.29
N LEU A 129 -9.49 -5.38 -3.27
CA LEU A 129 -8.39 -4.58 -3.79
C LEU A 129 -8.88 -3.31 -4.48
N LYS A 130 -9.91 -3.41 -5.33
CA LYS A 130 -10.58 -2.25 -5.96
C LYS A 130 -11.10 -1.26 -4.91
N ARG A 131 -11.76 -1.74 -3.86
CA ARG A 131 -12.23 -0.89 -2.75
C ARG A 131 -11.07 -0.22 -2.02
N GLN A 132 -9.97 -0.92 -1.79
CA GLN A 132 -8.76 -0.35 -1.17
C GLN A 132 -8.16 0.75 -2.04
N PHE A 133 -8.03 0.50 -3.35
CA PHE A 133 -7.50 1.47 -4.29
C PHE A 133 -8.38 2.73 -4.35
N LYS A 134 -9.70 2.58 -4.41
CA LYS A 134 -10.64 3.73 -4.39
C LYS A 134 -10.50 4.57 -3.12
N ARG A 135 -10.28 3.93 -1.97
CA ARG A 135 -9.99 4.66 -0.71
C ARG A 135 -8.65 5.38 -0.76
N MET A 136 -7.63 4.74 -1.32
CA MET A 136 -6.33 5.38 -1.53
C MET A 136 -6.45 6.59 -2.46
N GLN A 137 -7.21 6.53 -3.55
CA GLN A 137 -7.45 7.70 -4.43
C GLN A 137 -8.07 8.86 -3.64
N ALA A 138 -9.11 8.60 -2.85
CA ALA A 138 -9.73 9.63 -2.01
C ALA A 138 -8.75 10.21 -0.96
N GLN A 139 -7.84 9.38 -0.42
CA GLN A 139 -6.78 9.84 0.48
C GLN A 139 -5.75 10.72 -0.24
N ILE A 140 -5.34 10.32 -1.44
CA ILE A 140 -4.45 11.12 -2.30
C ILE A 140 -5.08 12.50 -2.57
N ASP A 141 -6.35 12.53 -2.97
CA ASP A 141 -7.07 13.78 -3.26
C ASP A 141 -7.10 14.70 -2.03
N ALA A 142 -7.46 14.17 -0.86
CA ALA A 142 -7.49 14.94 0.38
C ALA A 142 -6.10 15.46 0.77
N MET A 143 -5.08 14.63 0.60
CA MET A 143 -3.70 14.97 0.93
C MET A 143 -3.08 16.01 0.00
N ASP A 144 -3.38 15.96 -1.31
CA ASP A 144 -2.93 16.99 -2.25
C ASP A 144 -3.54 18.36 -1.91
N ILE A 145 -4.81 18.37 -1.50
CA ILE A 145 -5.49 19.59 -1.01
C ILE A 145 -4.80 20.10 0.27
N SER A 146 -4.57 19.23 1.26
CA SER A 146 -3.88 19.61 2.50
C SER A 146 -2.46 20.11 2.24
N LEU A 147 -1.73 19.51 1.29
CA LEU A 147 -0.38 19.92 0.94
C LEU A 147 -0.33 21.36 0.42
N ARG A 148 -1.33 21.77 -0.37
CA ARG A 148 -1.45 23.13 -0.91
C ARG A 148 -1.82 24.15 0.16
N GLN A 149 -2.55 23.71 1.19
CA GLN A 149 -3.01 24.56 2.29
C GLN A 149 -1.99 24.63 3.44
N ALA A 150 -1.01 23.73 3.48
CA ALA A 150 -0.02 23.66 4.55
C ALA A 150 0.81 24.95 4.63
N GLU A 151 0.77 25.58 5.80
CA GLU A 151 1.43 26.86 6.07
C GLU A 151 2.89 26.68 6.49
N THR A 152 3.22 25.51 7.06
CA THR A 152 4.55 25.24 7.61
C THR A 152 5.33 24.22 6.78
N PHE A 153 6.65 24.35 6.79
CA PHE A 153 7.55 23.38 6.16
C PHE A 153 7.38 21.97 6.75
N ILE A 154 7.28 21.86 8.08
CA ILE A 154 7.17 20.56 8.77
C ILE A 154 5.87 19.84 8.38
N GLU A 155 4.76 20.57 8.32
CA GLU A 155 3.48 20.01 7.89
C GLU A 155 3.54 19.50 6.45
N ARG A 156 4.13 20.28 5.53
CA ARG A 156 4.35 19.85 4.15
C ARG A 156 5.14 18.55 4.09
N GLU A 157 6.27 18.47 4.78
CA GLU A 157 7.11 17.26 4.76
C GLU A 157 6.40 16.02 5.33
N ILE A 158 5.57 16.19 6.36
CA ILE A 158 4.75 15.08 6.90
C ILE A 158 3.72 14.61 5.86
N ILE A 159 3.02 15.56 5.22
CA ILE A 159 2.01 15.25 4.20
C ILE A 159 2.68 14.59 2.99
N ARG A 160 3.83 15.08 2.54
CA ARG A 160 4.60 14.47 1.43
C ARG A 160 5.04 13.05 1.74
N ALA A 161 5.55 12.80 2.94
CA ALA A 161 5.97 11.46 3.34
C ALA A 161 4.80 10.47 3.35
N GLN A 162 3.62 10.92 3.78
CA GLN A 162 2.39 10.12 3.72
C GLN A 162 1.89 9.93 2.27
N LEU A 163 2.00 10.97 1.42
CA LEU A 163 1.56 10.93 0.02
C LEU A 163 2.43 9.96 -0.79
N SER A 164 3.74 9.97 -0.55
CA SER A 164 4.68 9.01 -1.14
C SER A 164 4.34 7.56 -0.77
N GLN A 165 3.88 7.29 0.45
CA GLN A 165 3.42 5.95 0.84
C GLN A 165 2.16 5.51 0.08
N LEU A 166 1.24 6.43 -0.21
CA LEU A 166 0.05 6.14 -1.01
C LEU A 166 0.39 5.91 -2.48
N CYS A 167 1.37 6.65 -3.02
CA CYS A 167 1.87 6.46 -4.38
C CYS A 167 2.42 5.04 -4.61
N ASP A 168 2.97 4.45 -3.56
CA ASP A 168 3.53 3.10 -3.50
C ASP A 168 2.48 2.00 -3.23
N PHE A 169 1.27 2.15 -3.79
CA PHE A 169 0.14 1.25 -3.53
C PHE A 169 0.45 -0.21 -3.88
N PRO A 170 0.42 -1.13 -2.89
CA PRO A 170 0.82 -2.50 -3.11
C PRO A 170 -0.28 -3.29 -3.83
N VAL A 171 0.10 -3.95 -4.92
CA VAL A 171 -0.76 -4.86 -5.67
C VAL A 171 -0.09 -6.21 -5.71
N GLY A 172 -0.79 -7.28 -5.38
CA GLY A 172 -0.23 -8.61 -5.29
C GLY A 172 -1.15 -9.52 -4.52
N PRO A 173 -0.86 -10.83 -4.47
CA PRO A 173 -1.48 -11.66 -3.46
C PRO A 173 -1.22 -10.94 -2.15
N ARG A 174 -2.27 -10.67 -1.36
CA ARG A 174 -2.05 -10.39 0.06
C ARG A 174 -1.11 -11.50 0.49
N SER A 175 0.08 -11.19 1.00
CA SER A 175 0.94 -12.23 1.55
C SER A 175 0.02 -13.02 2.46
N LYS A 176 -0.38 -14.24 2.06
CA LYS A 176 -1.29 -15.06 2.86
C LYS A 176 -0.65 -15.02 4.22
N GLN A 177 -1.39 -14.50 5.19
CA GLN A 177 -0.90 -14.39 6.55
C GLN A 177 -0.26 -15.73 6.85
N SER A 178 1.05 -15.75 7.12
CA SER A 178 1.76 -17.01 7.21
C SER A 178 1.04 -17.89 8.21
N VAL A 179 1.02 -19.21 7.98
CA VAL A 179 0.33 -20.14 8.89
C VAL A 179 0.77 -19.92 10.34
N ALA A 180 2.06 -19.59 10.54
CA ALA A 180 2.61 -19.20 11.85
C ALA A 180 1.98 -17.92 12.42
N LEU A 181 1.81 -16.86 11.61
CA LEU A 181 1.19 -15.61 12.05
C LEU A 181 -0.32 -15.76 12.29
N ASP A 182 -1.02 -16.59 11.51
CA ASP A 182 -2.42 -16.94 11.74
C ASP A 182 -2.59 -17.72 13.05
N GLN A 183 -1.80 -18.77 13.25
CA GLN A 183 -1.80 -19.54 14.49
C GLN A 183 -1.50 -18.67 15.71
N PHE A 184 -0.49 -17.80 15.62
CA PHE A 184 -0.15 -16.86 16.68
C PHE A 184 -1.33 -15.95 17.04
N TRP A 185 -1.95 -15.30 16.05
CA TRP A 185 -3.06 -14.38 16.34
C TRP A 185 -4.31 -15.11 16.82
N ARG A 186 -4.62 -16.29 16.28
CA ARG A 186 -5.74 -17.12 16.77
C ARG A 186 -5.56 -17.48 18.24
N LEU A 187 -4.36 -17.91 18.64
CA LEU A 187 -4.06 -18.22 20.03
C LEU A 187 -4.18 -16.98 20.93
N VAL A 188 -3.57 -15.86 20.53
CA VAL A 188 -3.62 -14.61 21.30
C VAL A 188 -5.05 -14.13 21.48
N PHE A 189 -5.87 -14.11 20.42
CA PHE A 189 -7.26 -13.66 20.49
C PHE A 189 -8.16 -14.62 21.24
N ALA A 190 -7.98 -15.94 21.08
CA ALA A 190 -8.71 -16.91 21.90
C ALA A 190 -8.48 -16.64 23.39
N ARG A 191 -7.22 -16.40 23.78
CA ARG A 191 -6.85 -16.15 25.17
C ARG A 191 -7.37 -14.82 25.71
N ILE A 192 -7.37 -13.77 24.90
CA ILE A 192 -8.01 -12.49 25.26
C ILE A 192 -9.51 -12.68 25.46
N THR A 193 -10.15 -13.48 24.60
CA THR A 193 -11.58 -13.78 24.68
C THR A 193 -11.92 -14.58 25.94
N ASP A 194 -11.02 -15.49 26.35
CA ASP A 194 -11.09 -16.24 27.61
C ASP A 194 -10.74 -15.38 28.85
N GLY A 195 -10.48 -14.07 28.68
CA GLY A 195 -10.21 -13.14 29.77
C GLY A 195 -8.75 -13.07 30.24
N ALA A 196 -7.80 -13.65 29.49
CA ALA A 196 -6.39 -13.58 29.85
C ALA A 196 -5.87 -12.12 29.81
N GLU A 197 -5.23 -11.68 30.90
CA GLU A 197 -4.64 -10.36 31.00
C GLU A 197 -3.30 -10.26 30.28
N ILE A 198 -3.31 -10.26 28.93
CA ILE A 198 -2.08 -10.18 28.12
C ILE A 198 -1.90 -8.84 27.39
N ASN A 199 -2.95 -8.02 27.29
CA ASN A 199 -2.87 -6.69 26.67
C ASN A 199 -2.41 -5.63 27.67
N HIS A 200 -1.18 -5.12 27.47
CA HIS A 200 -0.59 -4.07 28.29
C HIS A 200 -1.09 -2.65 27.96
N ALA A 201 -1.80 -2.45 26.85
CA ALA A 201 -2.25 -1.13 26.41
C ALA A 201 -3.38 -0.60 27.30
N ARG A 202 -3.28 0.65 27.76
CA ARG A 202 -4.34 1.28 28.58
C ARG A 202 -5.65 1.47 27.80
N ARG A 203 -5.55 1.86 26.53
CA ARG A 203 -6.68 1.96 25.58
C ARG A 203 -6.79 0.65 24.82
N SER A 204 -7.26 -0.40 25.52
CA SER A 204 -7.29 -1.78 25.03
C SER A 204 -8.32 -2.05 23.93
N ASP A 205 -9.25 -1.12 23.73
CA ASP A 205 -10.24 -1.08 22.65
C ASP A 205 -9.60 -0.76 21.29
N ARG A 206 -8.54 0.06 21.27
CA ARG A 206 -7.86 0.50 20.04
C ARG A 206 -6.51 -0.15 19.81
N PHE A 207 -5.81 -0.46 20.91
CA PHE A 207 -4.43 -0.92 20.84
C PHE A 207 -4.24 -2.24 21.54
N LEU A 208 -3.37 -3.05 20.94
CA LEU A 208 -2.85 -4.27 21.54
C LEU A 208 -1.36 -4.08 21.80
N ALA A 209 -0.95 -4.08 23.06
CA ALA A 209 0.47 -4.03 23.43
C ALA A 209 0.88 -5.34 24.10
N LEU A 210 1.74 -6.11 23.41
CA LEU A 210 2.19 -7.42 23.87
C LEU A 210 3.64 -7.35 24.36
N ASN A 211 3.86 -7.79 25.59
CA ASN A 211 5.20 -8.10 26.07
C ASN A 211 5.44 -9.61 25.92
N PHE A 212 6.35 -10.01 25.03
CA PHE A 212 6.55 -11.43 24.70
C PHE A 212 7.06 -12.28 25.87
N ARG A 213 7.80 -11.70 26.83
CA ARG A 213 8.20 -12.43 28.04
C ARG A 213 6.99 -12.74 28.91
N HIS A 214 6.12 -11.75 29.11
CA HIS A 214 4.88 -11.96 29.84
C HIS A 214 3.93 -12.91 29.11
N LEU A 215 3.78 -12.74 27.79
CA LEU A 215 2.95 -13.58 26.95
C LEU A 215 3.36 -15.06 27.04
N ARG A 216 4.66 -15.36 27.00
CA ARG A 216 5.18 -16.72 27.19
C ARG A 216 4.84 -17.29 28.56
N ASN A 217 4.93 -16.49 29.62
CA ASN A 217 4.59 -16.93 30.97
C ASN A 217 3.10 -17.28 31.12
N VAL A 218 2.22 -16.53 30.44
CA VAL A 218 0.76 -16.74 30.52
C VAL A 218 0.30 -17.90 29.62
N LEU A 219 0.93 -18.09 28.46
CA LEU A 219 0.54 -19.11 27.49
C LEU A 219 1.24 -20.46 27.68
N GLY A 220 2.26 -20.52 28.53
CA GLY A 220 3.07 -21.71 28.80
C GLY A 220 4.33 -21.76 27.95
N GLU A 221 5.42 -22.30 28.50
CA GLU A 221 6.71 -22.36 27.80
C GLU A 221 6.74 -23.41 26.66
N ASP A 222 5.80 -24.36 26.67
CA ASP A 222 5.71 -25.44 25.68
C ASP A 222 5.03 -25.02 24.37
N ASP A 223 4.33 -23.87 24.35
CA ASP A 223 3.63 -23.40 23.15
C ASP A 223 4.59 -22.66 22.21
N LYS A 224 5.19 -23.43 21.29
CA LYS A 224 6.15 -22.95 20.29
C LYS A 224 5.59 -21.83 19.40
N SER A 225 4.27 -21.70 19.27
CA SER A 225 3.64 -20.64 18.46
C SER A 225 3.86 -19.23 19.03
N VAL A 226 4.16 -19.13 20.34
CA VAL A 226 4.37 -17.87 21.06
C VAL A 226 5.85 -17.45 21.09
N MET A 227 6.75 -18.37 20.70
CA MET A 227 8.16 -18.06 20.61
C MET A 227 8.41 -17.05 19.49
N LEU A 228 9.00 -15.90 19.86
CA LEU A 228 9.35 -14.84 18.93
C LEU A 228 10.60 -15.21 18.11
N THR A 229 10.46 -16.23 17.26
CA THR A 229 11.48 -16.65 16.29
C THR A 229 11.77 -15.50 15.29
N PRO A 230 12.92 -15.52 14.60
CA PRO A 230 13.21 -14.55 13.55
C PRO A 230 12.10 -14.47 12.49
N GLU A 231 11.50 -15.60 12.14
CA GLU A 231 10.42 -15.72 11.16
C GLU A 231 9.16 -15.03 11.68
N LEU A 232 8.65 -15.42 12.86
CA LEU A 232 7.45 -14.82 13.45
C LEU A 232 7.65 -13.31 13.69
N ARG A 233 8.86 -12.89 14.07
CA ARG A 233 9.20 -11.47 14.23
C ARG A 233 9.04 -10.68 12.94
N ASN A 234 9.52 -11.22 11.81
CA ASN A 234 9.39 -10.56 10.51
C ASN A 234 7.93 -10.53 10.06
N GLU A 235 7.18 -11.59 10.31
CA GLU A 235 5.76 -11.70 9.97
C GLU A 235 4.90 -10.74 10.81
N LEU A 236 5.14 -10.63 12.12
CA LEU A 236 4.47 -9.67 12.99
C LEU A 236 4.68 -8.23 12.54
N LYS A 237 5.90 -7.87 12.10
CA LYS A 237 6.18 -6.54 11.54
C LYS A 237 5.36 -6.23 10.28
N ARG A 238 5.01 -7.26 9.52
CA ARG A 238 4.19 -7.19 8.31
C ARG A 238 2.69 -7.36 8.59
N SER A 239 2.31 -7.61 9.85
CA SER A 239 0.92 -7.83 10.22
C SER A 239 0.09 -6.58 9.95
N ARG A 240 -1.02 -6.79 9.22
CA ARG A 240 -1.98 -5.74 8.84
C ARG A 240 -3.19 -5.70 9.75
N TYR A 241 -3.54 -6.82 10.36
CA TYR A 241 -4.60 -6.90 11.36
C TYR A 241 -4.26 -7.97 12.39
N PRO A 242 -3.93 -7.58 13.63
CA PRO A 242 -3.62 -6.23 14.09
C PRO A 242 -2.50 -5.54 13.29
N HIS A 243 -2.61 -4.24 13.00
CA HIS A 243 -1.59 -3.50 12.26
C HIS A 243 -0.40 -3.15 13.15
N PHE A 244 0.82 -3.54 12.79
CA PHE A 244 2.00 -3.28 13.61
C PHE A 244 2.45 -1.81 13.59
N LEU A 245 2.52 -1.20 14.78
CA LEU A 245 2.92 0.20 14.98
C LEU A 245 4.37 0.37 15.46
N GLY A 246 5.06 -0.73 15.77
CA GLY A 246 6.44 -0.73 16.27
C GLY A 246 6.61 -1.35 17.66
N VAL A 247 7.87 -1.50 18.06
CA VAL A 247 8.26 -1.87 19.42
C VAL A 247 8.45 -0.59 20.24
N ARG A 248 7.60 -0.36 21.24
CA ARG A 248 7.56 0.89 22.01
C ARG A 248 7.59 0.62 23.51
N VAL A 249 8.07 1.59 24.28
CA VAL A 249 7.90 1.58 25.73
C VAL A 249 6.50 2.07 26.04
N VAL A 250 5.72 1.26 26.75
CA VAL A 250 4.34 1.59 27.15
C VAL A 250 4.23 1.55 28.66
N ASN A 251 3.39 2.42 29.22
CA ASN A 251 3.00 2.35 30.62
C ASN A 251 1.95 1.25 30.80
N SER A 252 2.42 0.06 31.17
CA SER A 252 1.65 -1.18 31.22
C SER A 252 0.50 -1.09 32.23
N ARG A 253 -0.72 -1.41 31.78
CA ARG A 253 -1.88 -1.49 32.69
C ARG A 253 -1.82 -2.69 33.66
N ILE A 254 -1.18 -3.79 33.23
CA ILE A 254 -1.11 -5.04 33.98
C ILE A 254 -0.06 -4.94 35.10
N SER A 255 1.19 -4.66 34.71
CA SER A 255 2.33 -4.61 35.64
C SER A 255 2.52 -3.26 36.35
N ARG A 256 1.76 -2.23 35.95
CA ARG A 256 1.86 -0.85 36.46
C ARG A 256 3.27 -0.24 36.34
N LYS A 257 4.06 -0.69 35.37
CA LYS A 257 5.44 -0.25 35.08
C LYS A 257 5.64 0.04 33.60
N SER A 258 6.67 0.81 33.26
CA SER A 258 7.07 1.00 31.86
C SER A 258 7.70 -0.29 31.31
N LEU A 259 7.13 -0.83 30.23
CA LEU A 259 7.61 -2.06 29.59
C LEU A 259 7.77 -1.86 28.09
N ARG A 260 8.79 -2.50 27.51
CA ARG A 260 8.95 -2.59 26.06
C ARG A 260 7.96 -3.62 25.52
N CYS A 261 7.05 -3.18 24.66
CA CYS A 261 5.99 -3.99 24.07
C CYS A 261 5.98 -3.85 22.55
N TRP A 262 5.51 -4.90 21.89
CA TRP A 262 5.10 -4.84 20.49
C TRP A 262 3.70 -4.27 20.44
N VAL A 263 3.53 -3.14 19.75
CA VAL A 263 2.27 -2.40 19.74
C VAL A 263 1.61 -2.54 18.39
N PHE A 264 0.31 -2.82 18.41
CA PHE A 264 -0.53 -2.97 17.23
C PHE A 264 -1.79 -2.13 17.35
N ASN A 265 -2.29 -1.66 16.20
CA ASN A 265 -3.62 -1.09 16.05
C ASN A 265 -4.63 -2.21 15.78
N LEU A 266 -5.76 -2.18 16.47
CA LEU A 266 -6.89 -3.12 16.29
C LEU A 266 -7.92 -2.61 15.27
N HIS A 267 -7.71 -1.43 14.69
CA HIS A 267 -8.55 -0.82 13.65
C HIS A 267 -7.81 -0.67 12.32
#